data_AF-A0AA85ELT1-F1
#
_entry.id   AF-A0AA85ELT1-F1
#
_cell.length_a   1.000
_cell.length_b   1.000
_cell.length_c   1.000
_cell.angle_alpha   90.00
_cell.angle_beta   90.00
_cell.angle_gamma   90.00
#
_symmetry.space_group_name_H-M   'P 1'
#
loop_
_entity.id
_entity.type
_entity.pdbx_description
1 polymer ?
#
loop_
_entity_poly.entity_id
_entity_poly.type
_entity_poly.pdbx_seq_one_letter_code
_entity_poly.pdbx_strand_id
1 'polypeptide(L)'
;MDSAKLDELCDLVKQTRNQYTQNLSESFSSSDPSSCFTLREEGANLNFVWSKEIKKGIKIIFGCFHLQPSYNPLESLSELTGLIAKNLKESILCCSYFERENEKLKSLADVSVKV
;
A
#
# COMPACT_ATOMS: atom_id res chain seq x y z
N MET A 1 8.58 -12.41 7.34
CA MET A 1 9.02 -13.16 6.15
C MET A 1 10.37 -13.74 6.47
N ASP A 2 10.54 -15.05 6.30
CA ASP A 2 11.84 -15.71 6.54
C ASP A 2 12.87 -15.14 5.55
N SER A 3 14.03 -14.68 6.03
CA SER A 3 15.03 -14.00 5.20
C SER A 3 15.53 -14.90 4.08
N ALA A 4 15.56 -16.22 4.30
CA ALA A 4 15.97 -17.20 3.28
C ALA A 4 14.98 -17.26 2.11
N LYS A 5 13.66 -17.23 2.40
CA LYS A 5 12.63 -17.23 1.35
C LYS A 5 12.64 -15.97 0.50
N LEU A 6 13.03 -14.83 1.08
CA LEU A 6 13.16 -13.60 0.32
C LEU A 6 14.30 -13.69 -0.69
N ASP A 7 15.43 -14.30 -0.31
CA ASP A 7 16.57 -14.48 -1.22
C ASP A 7 16.25 -15.43 -2.36
N GLU A 8 15.57 -16.55 -2.07
CA GLU A 8 15.10 -17.48 -3.10
C GLU A 8 14.20 -16.79 -4.14
N LEU A 9 13.28 -15.92 -3.69
CA LEU A 9 12.41 -15.16 -4.58
C LEU A 9 13.20 -14.14 -5.40
N CYS A 10 14.16 -13.44 -4.79
CA CYS A 10 15.02 -12.49 -5.48
C CYS A 10 15.83 -13.17 -6.59
N ASP A 11 16.40 -14.34 -6.30
CA ASP A 11 17.17 -15.13 -7.26
C ASP A 11 16.30 -15.64 -8.41
N LEU A 12 15.07 -16.10 -8.11
CA LEU A 12 14.12 -16.58 -9.11
C LEU A 12 13.80 -15.51 -10.16
N VAL A 13 13.61 -14.26 -9.72
CA VAL A 13 13.30 -13.14 -10.61
C VAL A 13 14.53 -12.34 -11.04
N LYS A 14 15.73 -12.78 -10.66
CA LYS A 14 17.03 -12.15 -10.96
C LYS A 14 17.07 -10.66 -10.56
N GLN A 15 16.55 -10.35 -9.38
CA GLN A 15 16.58 -9.00 -8.81
C GLN A 15 17.45 -8.96 -7.57
N THR A 16 18.08 -7.82 -7.30
CA THR A 16 18.68 -7.60 -5.98
C THR A 16 17.58 -7.49 -4.93
N ARG A 17 17.89 -7.80 -3.67
CA ARG A 17 16.92 -7.70 -2.57
C ARG A 17 16.27 -6.31 -2.49
N ASN A 18 17.06 -5.25 -2.64
CA ASN A 18 16.56 -3.87 -2.63
C ASN A 18 15.61 -3.58 -3.80
N GLN A 19 15.95 -4.05 -5.00
CA GLN A 19 15.08 -3.86 -6.16
C GLN A 19 13.77 -4.62 -5.99
N TYR A 20 13.83 -5.85 -5.48
CA TYR A 20 12.66 -6.68 -5.25
C TYR A 20 11.73 -6.06 -4.20
N THR A 21 12.27 -5.62 -3.05
CA THR A 21 11.47 -4.99 -1.99
C THR A 21 10.88 -3.65 -2.43
N GLN A 22 11.61 -2.86 -3.20
CA GLN A 22 11.08 -1.64 -3.79
C GLN A 22 9.93 -1.94 -4.75
N ASN A 23 10.11 -2.87 -5.70
CA ASN A 23 9.07 -3.27 -6.66
C ASN A 23 7.81 -3.81 -5.96
N LEU A 24 7.99 -4.57 -4.88
CA LEU A 24 6.90 -5.09 -4.07
C LEU A 24 6.14 -3.95 -3.39
N SER A 25 6.85 -2.99 -2.80
CA SER A 25 6.27 -1.80 -2.17
C SER A 25 5.49 -0.93 -3.16
N GLU A 26 6.06 -0.69 -4.34
CA GLU A 26 5.42 0.04 -5.43
C GLU A 26 4.15 -0.67 -5.90
N SER A 27 4.16 -2.00 -5.97
CA SER A 27 2.98 -2.79 -6.34
C SER A 27 1.86 -2.63 -5.31
N PHE A 28 2.18 -2.65 -4.01
CA PHE A 28 1.18 -2.41 -2.95
C PHE A 28 0.64 -0.97 -2.93
N SER A 29 1.47 -0.01 -3.36
CA SER A 29 1.13 1.41 -3.40
C SER A 29 0.54 1.84 -4.75
N SER A 30 0.31 0.89 -5.67
CA SER A 30 -0.31 1.14 -6.96
C SER A 30 -1.70 1.75 -6.79
N SER A 31 -2.11 2.62 -7.73
CA SER A 31 -3.48 3.12 -7.78
C SER A 31 -4.51 2.04 -8.07
N ASP A 32 -4.08 0.93 -8.69
CA ASP A 32 -4.87 -0.29 -8.86
C ASP A 32 -4.05 -1.52 -8.44
N PRO A 33 -4.04 -1.87 -7.14
CA PRO A 33 -3.33 -3.04 -6.64
C PRO A 33 -3.87 -4.36 -7.19
N SER A 34 -5.13 -4.39 -7.65
CA SER A 34 -5.75 -5.61 -8.20
C SER A 34 -5.13 -6.04 -9.53
N SER A 35 -4.51 -5.10 -10.24
CA SER A 35 -3.72 -5.38 -11.45
C SER A 35 -2.41 -6.13 -11.15
N CYS A 36 -1.85 -5.94 -9.94
CA CYS A 36 -0.59 -6.55 -9.51
C CYS A 36 -0.81 -7.81 -8.67
N PHE A 37 -1.90 -7.89 -7.92
CA PHE A 37 -2.14 -8.99 -7.00
C PHE A 37 -3.44 -9.72 -7.28
N THR A 38 -3.39 -11.05 -7.20
CA THR A 38 -4.57 -11.90 -7.27
C THR A 38 -4.65 -12.72 -5.99
N LEU A 39 -5.80 -12.66 -5.32
CA LEU A 39 -6.10 -13.55 -4.21
C LEU A 39 -6.67 -14.87 -4.74
N ARG A 40 -6.12 -15.99 -4.28
CA ARG A 40 -6.59 -17.35 -4.59
C ARG A 40 -6.92 -18.07 -3.29
N GLU A 41 -8.00 -18.83 -3.29
CA GLU A 41 -8.30 -19.74 -2.19
C GLU A 41 -7.61 -21.08 -2.46
N GLU A 42 -6.83 -21.55 -1.49
CA GLU A 42 -6.17 -22.85 -1.52
C GLU A 42 -6.60 -23.65 -0.29
N GLY A 43 -7.76 -24.30 -0.41
CA GLY A 43 -8.41 -24.99 0.69
C GLY A 43 -8.88 -23.99 1.75
N ALA A 44 -8.38 -24.12 2.99
CA ALA A 44 -8.68 -23.21 4.08
C ALA A 44 -7.75 -21.98 4.15
N ASN A 45 -6.75 -21.90 3.26
CA ASN A 45 -5.77 -20.82 3.24
C ASN A 45 -6.04 -19.85 2.10
N LEU A 46 -5.57 -18.63 2.29
CA LEU A 46 -5.58 -17.58 1.29
C LEU A 46 -4.18 -17.45 0.70
N ASN A 47 -4.04 -17.54 -0.62
CA ASN A 47 -2.78 -17.34 -1.32
C ASN A 47 -2.82 -16.03 -2.11
N PHE A 48 -1.96 -15.09 -1.75
CA PHE A 48 -1.85 -13.79 -2.39
C PHE A 48 -0.72 -13.84 -3.42
N VAL A 49 -1.07 -13.79 -4.70
CA VAL A 49 -0.12 -13.96 -5.80
C VAL A 49 0.21 -12.61 -6.42
N TRP A 50 1.47 -12.21 -6.35
CA TRP A 50 2.01 -11.04 -7.04
C TRP A 50 2.42 -11.42 -8.46
N SER A 51 1.81 -10.80 -9.45
CA SER A 51 2.08 -11.09 -10.86
C SER A 51 1.88 -9.86 -11.75
N LYS A 52 2.44 -9.91 -12.96
CA LYS A 52 2.18 -8.93 -14.01
C LYS A 52 1.92 -9.62 -15.32
N GLU A 53 0.86 -9.21 -16.00
CA GLU A 53 0.58 -9.64 -17.36
C GLU A 53 1.50 -8.90 -18.33
N ILE A 54 2.27 -9.65 -19.11
CA ILE A 54 3.21 -9.09 -20.10
C ILE A 54 2.66 -9.18 -21.53
N LYS A 55 1.77 -10.14 -21.78
CA LYS A 55 1.02 -10.35 -23.02
C LYS A 55 -0.29 -11.03 -22.66
N LYS A 56 -1.31 -10.92 -23.51
CA LYS A 56 -2.63 -11.53 -23.28
C LYS A 56 -2.50 -13.02 -22.91
N GLY A 57 -2.87 -13.36 -21.68
CA GLY A 57 -2.80 -14.72 -21.14
C GLY A 57 -1.43 -15.18 -20.64
N ILE A 58 -0.40 -14.34 -20.70
CA ILE A 58 0.95 -14.61 -20.19
C ILE A 58 1.24 -13.70 -19.00
N LYS A 59 1.31 -14.30 -17.81
CA LYS A 59 1.64 -13.61 -16.56
C LYS A 59 2.99 -14.10 -16.03
N ILE A 60 3.82 -13.15 -15.59
CA ILE A 60 5.00 -13.43 -14.79
C ILE A 60 4.57 -13.38 -13.33
N ILE A 61 4.86 -14.43 -12.56
CA ILE A 61 4.65 -14.47 -11.12
C ILE A 61 5.95 -14.05 -10.45
N PHE A 62 5.89 -13.04 -9.59
CA PHE A 62 7.04 -12.53 -8.85
C PHE A 62 7.10 -13.06 -7.43
N GLY A 63 5.96 -13.41 -6.83
CA GLY A 63 5.90 -14.01 -5.50
C GLY A 63 4.51 -14.49 -5.13
N CYS A 64 4.46 -15.42 -4.17
CA CYS A 64 3.22 -15.93 -3.58
C CYS A 64 3.32 -15.86 -2.05
N PHE A 65 2.30 -15.28 -1.42
CA PHE A 65 2.24 -15.10 0.02
C PHE A 65 1.05 -15.88 0.58
N HIS A 66 1.34 -16.93 1.33
CA HIS A 66 0.32 -17.72 2.00
C HIS A 66 -0.10 -17.02 3.29
N LEU A 67 -1.36 -16.58 3.32
CA LEU A 67 -2.00 -15.94 4.45
C LEU A 67 -2.83 -17.00 5.17
N GLN A 68 -2.56 -17.14 6.46
CA GLN A 68 -3.43 -17.90 7.34
C GLN A 68 -4.63 -17.03 7.73
N PRO A 69 -5.83 -17.62 7.86
CA PRO A 69 -6.97 -16.90 8.42
C PRO A 69 -6.61 -16.30 9.78
N SER A 70 -7.08 -15.09 10.05
CA SER A 70 -6.91 -14.48 11.38
C SER A 70 -7.60 -15.35 12.43
N TYR A 71 -6.90 -15.63 13.53
CA TYR A 71 -7.48 -16.33 14.68
C TYR A 71 -8.61 -15.53 15.34
N ASN A 72 -8.51 -14.20 15.30
CA ASN A 72 -9.53 -13.28 15.81
C ASN A 72 -9.83 -12.16 14.78
N PRO A 73 -10.67 -12.45 13.78
CA PRO A 73 -10.91 -11.51 12.67
C PRO A 73 -11.56 -10.20 13.15
N LEU A 74 -12.40 -10.25 14.19
CA LEU A 74 -13.06 -9.05 14.73
C LEU A 74 -12.08 -8.10 15.41
N GLU A 75 -11.11 -8.64 16.14
CA GLU A 75 -10.04 -7.83 16.75
C GLU A 75 -9.16 -7.20 15.68
N SER A 76 -8.73 -7.96 14.66
CA SER A 76 -7.97 -7.41 13.53
C SER A 76 -8.74 -6.30 12.79
N LEU A 77 -10.05 -6.46 12.61
CA LEU A 77 -10.90 -5.43 12.01
C LEU A 77 -11.06 -4.20 12.93
N SER A 78 -11.17 -4.41 14.24
CA SER A 78 -11.25 -3.33 15.23
C SER A 78 -9.96 -2.51 15.28
N GLU A 79 -8.80 -3.16 15.24
CA GLU A 79 -7.50 -2.49 15.18
C GLU A 79 -7.35 -1.67 13.89
N LEU A 80 -7.70 -2.26 12.75
CA LEU A 80 -7.64 -1.58 11.45
C LEU A 80 -8.56 -0.35 11.41
N THR A 81 -9.81 -0.51 11.85
CA THR A 81 -10.77 0.60 11.90
C THR A 81 -10.34 1.69 12.87
N GLY A 82 -9.77 1.32 14.02
CA GLY A 82 -9.17 2.27 14.96
C GLY A 82 -8.03 3.08 14.35
N LEU A 83 -7.13 2.42 13.61
CA LEU A 83 -6.05 3.08 12.89
C LEU A 83 -6.56 4.04 11.81
N ILE A 84 -7.54 3.61 11.01
CA ILE A 84 -8.17 4.44 9.98
C ILE A 84 -8.82 5.68 10.60
N ALA A 85 -9.61 5.50 11.66
CA ALA A 85 -10.28 6.60 12.35
C ALA A 85 -9.28 7.61 12.93
N LYS A 86 -8.18 7.14 13.52
CA LYS A 86 -7.09 7.98 14.00
C LYS A 86 -6.45 8.79 12.86
N ASN A 87 -6.08 8.13 11.77
CA ASN A 87 -5.44 8.78 10.63
C ASN A 87 -6.36 9.81 9.97
N LEU A 88 -7.66 9.52 9.87
CA LEU A 88 -8.66 10.48 9.38
C LEU A 88 -8.75 11.71 10.27
N LYS A 89 -8.78 11.53 11.60
CA LYS A 89 -8.80 12.64 12.56
C LYS A 89 -7.55 13.52 12.42
N GLU A 90 -6.37 12.92 12.32
CA GLU A 90 -5.11 13.65 12.11
C GLU A 90 -5.10 14.41 10.78
N SER A 91 -5.61 13.80 9.71
CA SER A 91 -5.75 14.42 8.39
C SER A 91 -6.68 15.64 8.42
N ILE A 92 -7.84 15.54 9.07
CA ILE A 92 -8.79 16.66 9.21
C ILE A 92 -8.13 17.85 9.94
N LEU A 93 -7.42 17.58 11.05
CA LEU A 93 -6.72 18.62 11.79
C LEU A 93 -5.66 19.31 10.94
N CYS A 94 -4.93 18.54 10.13
CA CYS A 94 -3.93 19.07 9.18
C CYS A 94 -4.58 19.95 8.11
N CYS A 95 -5.71 19.52 7.52
CA CYS A 95 -6.46 20.31 6.55
C CYS A 95 -6.94 21.64 7.15
N SER A 96 -7.54 21.62 8.34
CA SER A 96 -7.99 22.86 9.01
C SER A 96 -6.84 23.81 9.32
N TYR A 97 -5.66 23.29 9.64
CA TYR A 97 -4.45 24.10 9.80
C TYR A 97 -4.05 24.76 8.48
N PHE A 98 -3.98 24.00 7.38
CA PHE A 98 -3.64 24.54 6.07
C PHE A 98 -4.66 25.56 5.54
N GLU A 99 -5.95 25.34 5.77
CA GLU A 99 -6.99 26.31 5.41
C GLU A 99 -6.77 27.65 6.13
N ARG A 100 -6.45 27.61 7.43
CA ARG A 100 -6.19 28.82 8.22
C ARG A 100 -4.94 29.55 7.73
N GLU A 101 -3.86 28.83 7.45
CA GLU A 101 -2.63 29.44 6.91
C GLU A 101 -2.86 30.01 5.49
N ASN A 102 -3.65 29.32 4.66
CA ASN A 102 -4.01 29.81 3.34
C ASN A 102 -4.79 31.13 3.40
N GLU A 103 -5.77 31.25 4.30
CA GLU A 103 -6.52 32.51 4.50
C GLU A 103 -5.62 33.65 4.99
N LYS A 104 -4.67 33.37 5.89
CA LYS A 104 -3.66 34.36 6.30
C LYS A 104 -2.83 34.83 5.11
N LEU A 105 -2.31 33.90 4.31
CA LEU A 105 -1.50 34.22 3.14
C LEU A 105 -2.27 35.04 2.09
N LYS A 106 -3.54 34.69 1.83
CA LYS A 106 -4.42 35.49 0.96
C LYS A 106 -4.57 36.92 1.48
N SER A 107 -4.85 37.09 2.77
CA SER A 107 -5.02 38.41 3.36
C SER A 107 -3.75 39.28 3.26
N LEU A 108 -2.56 38.67 3.41
CA LEU A 108 -1.29 39.36 3.24
C LEU A 108 -1.05 39.76 1.78
N ALA A 109 -1.35 38.87 0.83
CA ALA A 109 -1.22 39.15 -0.60
C ALA A 109 -2.15 40.30 -1.03
N ASP A 110 -3.40 40.32 -0.55
CA ASP A 110 -4.39 41.36 -0.87
C ASP A 110 -3.99 42.75 -0.35
N VAL A 111 -3.23 42.80 0.75
CA VAL A 111 -2.67 44.06 1.29
C VAL A 111 -1.51 44.56 0.42
N SER A 112 -0.68 43.66 -0.13
CA SER A 112 0.44 44.03 -1.02
C SER A 112 0.01 44.52 -2.40
N VAL A 113 -1.19 44.17 -2.89
CA VAL A 113 -1.71 44.63 -4.19
C VAL A 113 -2.37 46.02 -4.10
N LYS A 114 -2.65 46.52 -2.90
CA LYS A 114 -3.29 47.82 -2.65
C LYS A 114 -2.31 48.96 -2.31
N VAL A 115 -1.01 48.75 -2.50
CA VAL A 115 0.06 49.76 -2.30
C VAL A 115 0.61 50.20 -3.65
#